data_AF-F1SX46-F1
#
_entry.id   AF-F1SX46-F1
#
_cell.length_a   1.000
_cell.length_b   1.000
_cell.length_c   1.000
_cell.angle_alpha   90.00
_cell.angle_beta   90.00
_cell.angle_gamma   90.00
#
_symmetry.space_group_name_H-M   'P 1'
#
loop_
_entity.id
_entity.type
_entity.pdbx_description
1 polymer ?
#
loop_
_entity_poly.entity_id
_entity_poly.type
_entity_poly.pdbx_seq_one_letter_code
_entity_poly.pdbx_strand_id
1 'polypeptide(L)' 'MIISSVSQGLLWGILGLGIYLTFRILNFPDMTTEGSFPLGGAVAVTLLNLGLNPILATLAAMLAG' A
#
# COMPACT_ATOMS: atom_id res chain seq x y z
N MET A 1 -2.19 -12.39 -19.77
CA MET A 1 -1.55 -11.17 -19.21
C MET A 1 -2.50 -9.97 -19.23
N ILE A 2 -3.15 -9.63 -20.35
CA ILE A 2 -4.04 -8.45 -20.47
C ILE A 2 -5.11 -8.37 -19.36
N ILE A 3 -5.86 -9.44 -19.09
CA ILE A 3 -6.92 -9.44 -18.07
C ILE A 3 -6.37 -9.15 -16.67
N SER A 4 -5.23 -9.73 -16.30
CA SER A 4 -4.58 -9.52 -15.00
C SER A 4 -4.04 -8.09 -14.85
N SER A 5 -3.47 -7.54 -15.91
CA SER A 5 -2.99 -6.16 -15.92
C SER A 5 -4.14 -5.15 -15.79
N VAL A 6 -5.27 -5.40 -16.48
CA VAL A 6 -6.47 -4.57 -16.38
C VAL A 6 -7.08 -4.67 -14.98
N SER A 7 -7.19 -5.86 -14.40
CA SER A 7 -7.74 -6.02 -13.04
C SER A 7 -6.87 -5.36 -11.98
N GLN A 8 -5.55 -5.52 -12.05
CA GLN A 8 -4.61 -4.80 -11.19
C GLN A 8 -4.72 -3.28 -11.39
N GLY A 9 -4.77 -2.79 -12.62
CA GLY A 9 -4.90 -1.35 -12.89
C GLY A 9 -6.18 -0.75 -12.32
N LEU A 10 -7.31 -1.46 -12.42
CA LEU A 10 -8.58 -1.04 -11.81
C LEU A 10 -8.53 -1.03 -10.29
N LEU A 11 -7.87 -2.03 -9.68
CA LEU A 11 -7.63 -2.10 -8.23
C LEU A 11 -6.76 -0.94 -7.74
N TRP A 12 -5.62 -0.71 -8.40
CA TRP A 12 -4.66 0.34 -8.06
C TRP A 12 -5.18 1.74 -8.38
N GLY A 13 -6.14 1.89 -9.31
CA GLY A 13 -6.73 3.18 -9.67
C GLY A 13 -7.43 3.87 -8.48
N ILE A 14 -8.10 3.11 -7.62
CA ILE A 14 -8.76 3.64 -6.41
C ILE A 14 -7.71 4.17 -5.42
N LEU A 15 -6.58 3.47 -5.27
CA LEU A 15 -5.46 3.94 -4.43
C LEU A 15 -4.94 5.29 -4.92
N GLY A 16 -4.72 5.42 -6.25
CA GLY A 16 -4.26 6.66 -6.85
C GLY A 16 -5.23 7.84 -6.63
N LEU A 17 -6.54 7.59 -6.68
CA LEU A 17 -7.54 8.61 -6.36
C LEU A 17 -7.48 9.07 -4.90
N GLY A 18 -7.24 8.16 -3.96
CA GLY A 18 -7.08 8.48 -2.54
C GLY A 18 -5.87 9.38 -2.25
N ILE A 19 -4.74 9.08 -2.89
CA ILE A 19 -3.51 9.89 -2.84
C ILE A 19 -3.76 11.28 -3.45
N TYR A 20 -4.43 11.34 -4.60
CA TYR A 20 -4.76 12.62 -5.23
C TYR A 20 -5.68 13.50 -4.36
N LEU A 21 -6.71 12.90 -3.76
CA LEU A 21 -7.66 13.61 -2.89
C LEU A 21 -6.97 14.24 -1.68
N THR A 22 -6.01 13.55 -1.06
CA THR A 22 -5.26 14.08 0.09
C THR A 22 -4.47 15.33 -0.29
N PHE A 23 -3.72 15.31 -1.40
CA PHE A 23 -3.04 16.51 -1.91
C PHE A 23 -4.00 17.66 -2.23
N ARG A 24 -5.16 17.35 -2.83
CA ARG A 24 -6.13 18.36 -3.28
C ARG A 24 -6.88 19.01 -2.12
N ILE A 25 -7.19 18.23 -1.07
CA ILE A 25 -7.92 18.70 0.13
C ILE A 25 -6.98 19.44 1.07
N LEU A 26 -5.80 18.89 1.39
CA LEU A 26 -4.86 19.52 2.32
C LEU A 26 -4.17 20.76 1.73
N ASN A 27 -4.09 20.90 0.40
CA ASN A 27 -3.30 21.94 -0.29
C ASN A 27 -1.86 22.03 0.23
N PHE A 28 -1.31 20.91 0.69
CA PHE A 28 0.06 20.73 1.15
C PHE A 28 0.59 19.42 0.53
N PRO A 29 1.89 19.35 0.15
CA PRO A 29 2.49 18.11 -0.35
C PRO A 29 2.61 17.06 0.76
N ASP A 30 1.49 16.43 1.11
CA ASP A 30 1.42 15.30 2.03
C ASP A 30 1.79 13.99 1.30
N MET A 31 3.05 13.60 1.40
CA MET A 31 3.57 12.35 0.83
C MET A 31 3.45 11.16 1.79
N THR A 32 2.77 11.30 2.93
CA THR A 32 2.69 10.24 3.96
C THR A 32 2.02 9.00 3.39
N THR A 33 0.92 9.17 2.66
CA THR A 33 0.18 8.07 2.01
C THR A 33 1.02 7.33 0.96
N GLU A 34 1.89 8.03 0.24
CA GLU A 34 2.79 7.40 -0.74
C GLU A 34 3.93 6.62 -0.09
N GLY A 35 4.40 7.04 1.10
CA GLY A 35 5.45 6.36 1.85
C GLY A 35 4.96 5.17 2.70
N SER A 36 3.83 5.35 3.38
CA SER A 36 3.22 4.36 4.26
C SER A 36 2.84 3.06 3.54
N PHE A 37 2.22 3.16 2.37
CA PHE A 37 1.75 2.00 1.62
C PHE A 37 2.88 1.01 1.21
N PRO A 38 3.95 1.44 0.51
CA PRO A 38 5.06 0.55 0.16
C PRO A 38 5.85 0.09 1.40
N LEU A 39 5.92 0.90 2.47
CA LEU A 39 6.56 0.49 3.72
C LEU A 39 5.84 -0.70 4.37
N GLY A 40 4.51 -0.62 4.51
CA GLY A 40 3.70 -1.74 5.01
C GLY A 40 3.87 -2.99 4.14
N GLY A 41 3.85 -2.84 2.81
CA GLY A 41 4.10 -3.93 1.88
C GLY A 41 5.49 -4.57 2.03
N ALA A 42 6.53 -3.76 2.17
CA ALA A 42 7.89 -4.23 2.39
C ALA A 42 8.01 -5.01 3.71
N VAL A 43 7.39 -4.52 4.78
CA VAL A 43 7.33 -5.20 6.09
C VAL A 43 6.59 -6.53 6.00
N ALA A 44 5.43 -6.57 5.34
CA ALA A 44 4.67 -7.80 5.15
C ALA A 44 5.52 -8.87 4.44
N VAL A 45 6.12 -8.52 3.30
CA VAL A 45 6.92 -9.46 2.49
C VAL A 45 8.18 -9.92 3.21
N THR A 46 8.87 -9.02 3.93
CA THR A 46 10.05 -9.40 4.71
C THR A 46 9.70 -10.37 5.83
N LEU A 47 8.63 -10.12 6.60
CA LEU A 47 8.21 -11.02 7.68
C LEU A 47 7.73 -12.37 7.15
N LEU A 48 7.01 -12.39 6.02
CA LEU A 48 6.61 -13.63 5.35
C LEU A 48 7.81 -14.44 4.86
N ASN A 49 8.83 -13.79 4.28
CA ASN A 49 10.06 -14.46 3.84
C ASN A 49 10.89 -15.02 5.02
N LEU A 50 10.76 -14.43 6.21
CA LEU A 50 11.36 -14.95 7.44
C LEU A 50 10.58 -16.13 8.04
N GLY A 51 9.49 -16.57 7.41
CA GLY A 51 8.68 -17.71 7.85
C GLY A 51 7.73 -17.39 9.01
N LEU A 52 7.47 -16.11 9.28
CA LEU A 52 6.51 -15.70 10.32
C LEU A 52 5.07 -15.97 9.88
N ASN A 53 4.18 -16.12 10.88
CA ASN A 53 2.77 -16.34 10.64
C ASN A 53 2.17 -15.19 9.80
N PRO A 54 1.42 -15.48 8.72
CA PRO A 54 0.84 -14.46 7.86
C PRO A 54 -0.01 -13.42 8.59
N ILE A 55 -0.77 -13.82 9.62
CA ILE A 55 -1.58 -12.88 10.41
C ILE A 55 -0.70 -11.88 11.15
N LEU A 56 0.38 -12.37 11.77
CA LEU A 56 1.31 -11.53 12.52
C LEU A 56 2.08 -10.59 11.59
N ALA A 57 2.50 -11.09 10.42
CA ALA A 57 3.14 -10.28 9.38
C ALA A 57 2.21 -9.16 8.88
N THR A 58 0.93 -9.46 8.70
CA THR A 58 -0.08 -8.48 8.26
C THR A 58 -0.33 -7.42 9.34
N LEU A 59 -0.44 -7.81 10.61
CA LEU A 59 -0.60 -6.87 11.72
C LEU A 59 0.61 -5.94 11.88
N ALA A 60 1.82 -6.49 11.77
CA ALA A 60 3.05 -5.69 11.83
C ALA A 60 3.16 -4.72 10.65
N ALA A 61 2.76 -5.15 9.45
CA ALA A 61 2.70 -4.29 8.27
C ALA A 61 1.71 -3.13 8.41
N MET A 62 0.53 -3.38 9.01
CA MET A 62 -0.47 -2.34 9.30
C MET A 62 0.00 -1.31 10.34
N LEU A 63 0.90 -1.70 11.26
CA LEU A 63 1.46 -0.78 12.24
C LEU A 63 2.65 0.01 11.71
N ALA A 64 3.36 -0.55 10.73
CA ALA A 64 4.52 0.09 10.12
C ALA A 64 4.16 1.10 9.03
N GLY A 65 3.08 0.84 8.28
CA GLY A 65 2.57 1.67 7.18
C GLY A 65 1.35 2.47 7.57
#